data_AF-K7S4Z5-F1
#
_entry.id   AF-K7S4Z5-F1
#
_cell.length_a   1.000
_cell.length_b   1.000
_cell.length_c   1.000
_cell.angle_alpha   90.00
_cell.angle_beta   90.00
_cell.angle_gamma   90.00
#
_symmetry.space_group_name_H-M   'P 1'
#
loop_
_entity.id
_entity.type
_entity.pdbx_description
1 polymer ?
#
loop_
_entity_poly.entity_id
_entity_poly.type
_entity_poly.pdbx_seq_one_letter_code
_entity_poly.pdbx_strand_id
1 'polypeptide(L)'
;MGSRVQLYADIRHDARVDGLSIRELARNHGVHRRTVRQALAAAEPPPRKKPVRTAPRLDPYKPAIDEMLTYDLTAPRKQRHTATRILARLRDEHGATDLSYSTVRDYVRVRRAQIDLEAGRRVEAMVPQDHAPGAEAEVDLGEVYVILDGVKTKCHMFVYRLSHSGKAIHRVYPTGGQEAFLEGHIEAFHPARNRSAQHRAWTRTSRRSTRCSPMT
;
A
#
# COMPACT_ATOMS: atom_id res chain seq x y z
N MET A 1 -7.46 -20.50 5.14
CA MET A 1 -6.46 -20.56 6.24
C MET A 1 -6.89 -19.51 7.26
N GLY A 2 -7.45 -19.92 8.40
CA GLY A 2 -8.00 -19.00 9.40
C GLY A 2 -6.93 -18.12 10.05
N SER A 3 -7.35 -17.02 10.68
CA SER A 3 -6.43 -16.16 11.44
C SER A 3 -5.80 -16.94 12.59
N ARG A 4 -4.57 -16.57 13.01
CA ARG A 4 -3.90 -17.19 14.15
C ARG A 4 -4.70 -17.05 15.45
N VAL A 5 -5.55 -16.02 15.54
CA VAL A 5 -6.48 -15.78 16.64
C VAL A 5 -7.60 -16.82 16.63
N GLN A 6 -8.19 -17.09 15.46
CA GLN A 6 -9.23 -18.12 15.32
C GLN A 6 -8.71 -19.50 15.74
N LEU A 7 -7.50 -19.86 15.29
CA LEU A 7 -6.84 -21.11 15.70
C LEU A 7 -6.68 -21.23 17.23
N TYR A 8 -6.40 -20.13 17.93
CA TYR A 8 -6.29 -20.12 19.39
C TYR A 8 -7.66 -20.24 20.06
N ALA A 9 -8.72 -19.69 19.46
CA ALA A 9 -10.08 -19.86 19.92
C ALA A 9 -10.54 -21.32 19.77
N ASP A 10 -10.31 -21.93 18.60
CA ASP A 10 -10.70 -23.31 18.30
C ASP A 10 -10.01 -24.31 19.25
N ILE A 11 -8.69 -24.18 19.46
CA ILE A 11 -7.94 -25.03 20.40
C ILE A 11 -8.52 -24.95 21.82
N ARG A 12 -8.91 -23.75 22.28
CA ARG A 12 -9.48 -23.57 23.62
C ARG A 12 -10.91 -24.10 23.72
N HIS A 13 -11.68 -23.98 22.64
CA HIS A 13 -13.01 -24.54 22.54
C HIS A 13 -12.95 -26.07 22.67
N ASP A 14 -12.15 -26.73 21.83
CA ASP A 14 -12.04 -28.19 21.78
C ASP A 14 -11.42 -28.75 23.07
N ALA A 15 -10.50 -28.02 23.70
CA ALA A 15 -9.99 -28.40 25.02
C ALA A 15 -11.03 -28.33 26.14
N ARG A 16 -11.97 -27.37 26.07
CA ARG A 16 -13.01 -27.15 27.09
C ARG A 16 -14.23 -28.04 26.88
N VAL A 17 -14.66 -28.20 25.63
CA VAL A 17 -15.88 -28.93 25.27
C VAL A 17 -15.61 -30.42 25.18
N ASP A 18 -14.55 -30.80 24.46
CA ASP A 18 -14.25 -32.21 24.16
C ASP A 18 -13.23 -32.82 25.13
N GLY A 19 -12.65 -32.02 26.04
CA GLY A 19 -11.70 -32.49 27.07
C GLY A 19 -10.40 -33.06 26.50
N LEU A 20 -10.06 -32.74 25.25
CA LEU A 20 -8.98 -33.37 24.51
C LEU A 20 -7.60 -33.10 25.13
N SER A 21 -6.73 -34.11 25.05
CA SER A 21 -5.36 -33.98 25.51
C SER A 21 -4.55 -33.04 24.58
N ILE A 22 -3.46 -32.46 25.10
CA ILE A 22 -2.53 -31.64 24.32
C ILE A 22 -2.01 -32.38 23.07
N ARG A 23 -1.90 -33.72 23.13
CA ARG A 23 -1.44 -34.53 21.98
C ARG A 23 -2.50 -34.66 20.90
N GLU A 24 -3.77 -34.75 21.26
CA GLU A 24 -4.90 -34.82 20.33
C GLU A 24 -5.13 -33.47 19.68
N LEU A 25 -5.19 -32.39 20.48
CA LEU A 25 -5.30 -31.02 19.96
C LEU A 25 -4.18 -30.69 18.95
N ALA A 26 -2.95 -31.10 19.24
CA ALA A 26 -1.83 -30.89 18.31
C ALA A 26 -2.00 -31.63 16.97
N ARG A 27 -2.58 -32.84 16.98
CA ARG A 27 -2.87 -33.61 15.77
C ARG A 27 -4.05 -33.02 15.00
N ASN A 28 -5.16 -32.75 15.69
CA ASN A 28 -6.40 -32.26 15.09
C ASN A 28 -6.22 -30.90 14.41
N HIS A 29 -5.51 -29.98 15.06
CA HIS A 29 -5.26 -28.64 14.50
C HIS A 29 -3.96 -28.55 13.69
N GLY A 30 -3.19 -29.62 13.54
CA GLY A 30 -1.95 -29.64 12.74
C GLY A 30 -0.86 -28.68 13.27
N VAL A 31 -0.77 -28.49 14.59
CA VAL A 31 0.17 -27.54 15.21
C VAL A 31 1.12 -28.23 16.18
N HIS A 32 2.28 -27.62 16.39
CA HIS A 32 3.20 -28.09 17.42
C HIS A 32 2.57 -27.99 18.83
N ARG A 33 2.84 -28.96 19.71
CA ARG A 33 2.32 -29.01 21.10
C ARG A 33 2.63 -27.73 21.90
N ARG A 34 3.70 -27.01 21.55
CA ARG A 34 4.03 -25.69 22.13
C ARG A 34 2.95 -24.65 21.83
N THR A 35 2.41 -24.64 20.61
CA THR A 35 1.32 -23.73 20.19
C THR A 35 0.04 -24.04 20.96
N VAL A 36 -0.27 -25.33 21.17
CA VAL A 36 -1.42 -25.75 21.98
C VAL A 36 -1.29 -25.23 23.42
N ARG A 37 -0.13 -25.45 24.07
CA ARG A 37 0.12 -24.92 25.43
C ARG A 37 0.00 -23.40 25.49
N GLN A 38 0.46 -22.69 24.45
CA GLN A 38 0.31 -21.23 24.36
C GLN A 38 -1.15 -20.81 24.24
N ALA A 39 -1.94 -21.49 23.39
CA ALA A 39 -3.36 -21.21 23.23
C ALA A 39 -4.17 -21.51 24.50
N LEU A 40 -3.80 -22.55 25.26
CA LEU A 40 -4.44 -22.84 26.55
C LEU A 40 -4.06 -21.83 27.63
N ALA A 41 -2.85 -21.28 27.58
CA ALA A 41 -2.37 -20.29 28.56
C ALA A 41 -2.85 -18.86 28.26
N ALA A 42 -3.06 -18.49 27.00
CA ALA A 42 -3.43 -17.14 26.59
C ALA A 42 -4.44 -17.16 25.43
N ALA A 43 -5.46 -16.30 25.53
CA ALA A 43 -6.52 -16.19 24.52
C ALA A 43 -5.99 -15.68 23.17
N GLU A 44 -5.01 -14.79 23.22
CA GLU A 44 -4.44 -14.17 22.04
C GLU A 44 -3.06 -14.76 21.73
N PRO A 45 -2.75 -14.99 20.45
CA PRO A 45 -1.42 -15.42 20.06
C PRO A 45 -0.38 -14.36 20.40
N PRO A 46 0.83 -14.77 20.85
CA PRO A 46 1.89 -13.81 21.09
C PRO A 46 2.19 -13.04 19.80
N PRO A 47 2.46 -11.73 19.90
CA PRO A 47 2.77 -10.92 18.74
C PRO A 47 3.95 -11.52 18.00
N ARG A 48 3.87 -11.52 16.67
CA ARG A 48 4.95 -12.02 15.84
C ARG A 48 6.20 -11.22 16.17
N LYS A 49 7.27 -11.90 16.60
CA LYS A 49 8.57 -11.27 16.79
C LYS A 49 8.97 -10.60 15.48
N LYS A 50 9.09 -9.28 15.50
CA LYS A 50 9.65 -8.53 14.38
C LYS A 50 11.14 -8.86 14.33
N PRO A 51 11.66 -9.44 13.23
CA PRO A 51 13.09 -9.68 13.12
C PRO A 51 13.81 -8.33 13.19
N VAL A 52 14.68 -8.18 14.19
CA VAL A 52 15.58 -7.03 14.27
C VAL A 52 16.67 -7.26 13.24
N ARG A 53 16.61 -6.51 12.13
CA ARG A 53 17.70 -6.50 11.16
C ARG A 53 18.80 -5.60 11.73
N THR A 54 19.92 -6.20 12.10
CA THR A 54 21.11 -5.44 12.46
C THR A 54 21.71 -4.85 11.19
N ALA A 55 22.09 -3.58 11.23
CA ALA A 55 22.82 -2.90 10.17
C ALA A 55 24.21 -2.54 10.71
N PRO A 56 25.06 -3.53 11.02
CA PRO A 56 26.28 -3.33 11.82
C PRO A 56 27.25 -2.33 11.19
N ARG A 57 27.24 -2.18 9.85
CA ARG A 57 28.07 -1.20 9.14
C ARG A 57 27.55 0.23 9.23
N LEU A 58 26.24 0.42 9.36
CA LEU A 58 25.63 1.75 9.47
C LEU A 58 25.60 2.25 10.92
N ASP A 59 25.52 1.32 11.88
CA ASP A 59 25.35 1.63 13.31
C ASP A 59 26.33 2.71 13.84
N PRO A 60 27.63 2.70 13.52
CA PRO A 60 28.57 3.74 13.97
C PRO A 60 28.24 5.15 13.45
N TYR A 61 27.57 5.24 12.31
CA TYR A 61 27.29 6.50 11.61
C TYR A 61 25.88 7.04 11.87
N LYS A 62 25.02 6.28 12.53
CA LYS A 62 23.66 6.71 12.87
C LYS A 62 23.61 8.03 13.64
N PRO A 63 24.47 8.28 14.66
CA PRO A 63 24.46 9.55 15.38
C PRO A 63 24.73 10.75 14.47
N ALA A 64 25.69 10.63 13.55
CA ALA A 64 26.01 11.68 12.58
C ALA A 64 24.85 11.94 11.61
N ILE A 65 24.18 10.88 11.13
CA ILE A 65 22.99 11.02 10.29
C ILE A 65 21.87 11.72 11.05
N ASP A 66 21.63 11.32 12.31
CA ASP A 66 20.59 11.91 13.16
C ASP A 66 20.84 13.40 13.42
N GLU A 67 22.10 13.80 13.65
CA GLU A 67 22.49 15.21 13.78
C GLU A 67 22.19 16.00 12.49
N MET A 68 22.61 15.47 11.33
CA MET A 68 22.31 16.10 10.02
C MET A 68 20.80 16.25 9.78
N LEU A 69 20.00 15.23 10.14
CA LEU A 69 18.55 15.25 9.99
C LEU A 69 17.86 16.18 11.00
N THR A 70 18.43 16.33 12.19
CA THR A 70 17.95 17.28 13.20
C THR A 70 18.23 18.71 12.76
N TYR A 71 19.41 18.98 12.19
CA TYR A 71 19.71 20.27 11.57
C TYR A 71 18.77 20.59 10.39
N ASP A 72 18.41 19.58 9.59
CA ASP A 72 17.42 19.71 8.51
C ASP A 72 16.03 20.17 9.01
N LEU A 73 15.75 20.10 10.32
CA LEU A 73 14.49 20.57 10.88
C LEU A 73 14.32 22.09 10.64
N THR A 74 15.35 22.89 10.90
CA THR A 74 15.25 24.35 10.76
C THR A 74 15.76 24.85 9.42
N ALA A 75 16.46 24.01 8.64
CA ALA A 75 17.01 24.40 7.35
C ALA A 75 15.92 24.67 6.27
N PRO A 76 16.10 25.70 5.42
CA PRO A 76 15.28 25.93 4.23
C PRO A 76 15.22 24.69 3.32
N ARG A 77 14.10 24.49 2.61
CA ARG A 77 13.86 23.27 1.81
C ARG A 77 15.00 22.90 0.86
N LYS A 78 15.64 23.91 0.22
CA LYS A 78 16.74 23.71 -0.72
C LYS A 78 18.08 23.33 -0.06
N GLN A 79 18.23 23.57 1.24
CA GLN A 79 19.44 23.30 2.02
C GLN A 79 19.35 22.00 2.83
N ARG A 80 18.18 21.34 2.85
CA ARG A 80 18.01 20.04 3.53
C ARG A 80 18.79 18.96 2.81
N HIS A 81 19.44 18.10 3.58
CA HIS A 81 20.29 17.06 3.05
C HIS A 81 19.47 15.98 2.34
N THR A 82 19.86 15.63 1.11
CA THR A 82 19.37 14.41 0.44
C THR A 82 20.14 13.19 0.96
N ALA A 83 19.61 11.98 0.80
CA ALA A 83 20.33 10.75 1.17
C ALA A 83 21.70 10.65 0.46
N THR A 84 21.79 11.17 -0.78
CA THR A 84 23.05 11.25 -1.53
C THR A 84 24.03 12.20 -0.86
N ARG A 85 23.57 13.38 -0.43
CA ARG A 85 24.43 14.34 0.27
C ARG A 85 24.87 13.82 1.64
N ILE A 86 23.98 13.15 2.38
CA ILE A 86 24.31 12.49 3.65
C ILE A 86 25.41 11.44 3.42
N LEU A 87 25.26 10.56 2.42
CA LEU A 87 26.30 9.57 2.11
C LEU A 87 27.65 10.22 1.76
N ALA A 88 27.65 11.30 0.98
CA ALA A 88 28.88 12.03 0.67
C ALA A 88 29.53 12.60 1.94
N ARG A 89 28.77 13.28 2.80
CA ARG A 89 29.27 13.80 4.08
C ARG A 89 29.79 12.69 5.00
N LEU A 90 29.11 11.55 5.07
CA LEU A 90 29.58 10.40 5.83
C LEU A 90 30.93 9.87 5.32
N ARG A 91 31.16 9.90 4.01
CA ARG A 91 32.45 9.53 3.42
C ARG A 91 33.53 10.56 3.72
N ASP A 92 33.22 11.84 3.53
CA ASP A 92 34.19 12.93 3.61
C ASP A 92 34.55 13.27 5.07
N GLU A 93 33.57 13.31 5.97
CA GLU A 93 33.73 13.77 7.37
C GLU A 93 33.94 12.61 8.35
N HIS A 94 33.42 11.41 8.04
CA HIS A 94 33.43 10.26 8.95
C HIS A 94 34.13 9.01 8.37
N GLY A 95 34.71 9.08 7.17
CA GLY A 95 35.45 7.97 6.55
C GLY A 95 34.59 6.76 6.19
N ALA A 96 33.28 6.93 5.98
CA ALA A 96 32.34 5.84 5.72
C ALA A 96 32.39 5.32 4.27
N THR A 97 33.52 4.77 3.84
CA THR A 97 33.74 4.32 2.45
C THR A 97 32.88 3.12 2.04
N ASP A 98 32.57 2.24 2.99
CA ASP A 98 31.94 0.94 2.73
C ASP A 98 30.41 0.98 2.77
N LEU A 99 29.82 2.17 2.93
CA LEU A 99 28.37 2.35 2.93
C LEU A 99 27.82 2.45 1.51
N SER A 100 26.78 1.65 1.25
CA SER A 100 25.98 1.76 0.04
C SER A 100 24.90 2.84 0.17
N TYR A 101 24.54 3.45 -0.95
CA TYR A 101 23.45 4.42 -1.01
C TYR A 101 22.11 3.86 -0.52
N SER A 102 21.76 2.62 -0.87
CA SER A 102 20.51 1.99 -0.43
C SER A 102 20.43 1.88 1.09
N THR A 103 21.54 1.53 1.76
CA THR A 103 21.62 1.43 3.22
C THR A 103 21.34 2.77 3.89
N VAL A 104 21.99 3.85 3.42
CA VAL A 104 21.78 5.21 3.96
C VAL A 104 20.37 5.70 3.64
N ARG A 105 19.90 5.55 2.40
CA ARG A 105 18.56 5.97 1.96
C ARG A 105 17.47 5.31 2.79
N ASP A 106 17.55 4.00 2.98
CA ASP A 106 16.51 3.24 3.67
C ASP A 106 16.45 3.62 5.16
N TYR A 107 17.59 3.87 5.80
CA TYR A 107 17.66 4.40 7.16
C TYR A 107 17.11 5.83 7.25
N VAL A 108 17.61 6.74 6.40
CA VAL A 108 17.20 8.15 6.37
C VAL A 108 15.69 8.29 6.17
N ARG A 109 15.09 7.47 5.29
CA ARG A 109 13.64 7.48 5.06
C ARG A 109 12.85 7.23 6.35
N VAL A 110 13.24 6.22 7.12
CA VAL A 110 12.57 5.88 8.38
C VAL A 110 12.87 6.92 9.46
N ARG A 111 14.16 7.25 9.63
CA ARG A 111 14.61 8.12 10.72
C ARG A 111 14.12 9.55 10.56
N ARG A 112 14.07 10.08 9.34
CA ARG A 112 13.52 11.42 9.07
C ARG A 112 12.06 11.52 9.49
N ALA A 113 11.24 10.51 9.20
CA ALA A 113 9.84 10.48 9.63
C ALA A 113 9.69 10.44 11.15
N GLN A 114 10.58 9.71 11.84
CA GLN A 114 10.63 9.68 13.31
C GLN A 114 11.00 11.04 13.89
N ILE A 115 12.08 11.66 13.39
CA ILE A 115 12.54 12.98 13.82
C ILE A 115 11.46 14.05 13.54
N ASP A 116 10.75 13.98 12.40
CA ASP A 116 9.65 14.89 12.10
C ASP A 116 8.47 14.73 13.06
N LEU A 117 8.18 13.50 13.52
CA LEU A 117 7.16 13.21 14.52
C LEU A 117 7.59 13.69 15.90
N GLU A 118 8.82 13.40 16.32
CA GLU A 118 9.43 13.85 17.57
C GLU A 118 9.43 15.39 17.67
N ALA A 119 9.67 16.08 16.54
CA ALA A 119 9.63 17.54 16.43
C ALA A 119 8.22 18.13 16.24
N GLY A 120 7.16 17.30 16.28
CA GLY A 120 5.76 17.75 16.11
C GLY A 120 5.42 18.29 14.72
N ARG A 121 6.27 18.10 13.71
CA ARG A 121 6.04 18.55 12.31
C ARG A 121 5.19 17.58 11.50
N ARG A 122 5.08 16.35 11.97
CA ARG A 122 4.26 15.31 11.37
C ARG A 122 3.12 14.98 12.32
N VAL A 123 1.95 15.52 12.04
CA VAL A 123 0.70 15.09 12.68
C VAL A 123 0.07 14.06 11.77
N GLU A 124 0.01 12.79 12.20
CA GLU A 124 -0.88 11.82 11.56
C GLU A 124 -2.32 12.11 12.02
N ALA A 125 -2.89 13.22 11.53
CA ALA A 125 -4.30 13.52 11.72
C ALA A 125 -5.09 12.84 10.60
N MET A 126 -5.71 11.71 10.92
CA MET A 126 -6.76 11.15 10.08
C MET A 126 -8.06 11.85 10.48
N VAL A 127 -8.55 12.78 9.65
CA VAL A 127 -9.86 13.38 9.83
C VAL A 127 -10.89 12.45 9.19
N PRO A 128 -11.81 11.82 9.96
CA PRO A 128 -12.91 11.07 9.36
C PRO A 128 -13.73 12.03 8.50
N GLN A 129 -13.84 11.70 7.21
CA GLN A 129 -14.76 12.41 6.33
C GLN A 129 -16.06 11.62 6.25
N ASP A 130 -17.13 12.21 6.75
CA ASP A 130 -18.49 11.69 6.57
C ASP A 130 -19.14 12.42 5.41
N HIS A 131 -19.68 11.65 4.46
CA HIS A 131 -20.19 12.14 3.19
C HIS A 131 -21.62 11.66 3.02
N ALA A 132 -22.58 12.55 2.80
CA ALA A 132 -23.94 12.11 2.49
C ALA A 132 -24.01 11.44 1.10
N PRO A 133 -24.84 10.40 0.90
CA PRO A 133 -25.00 9.75 -0.39
C PRO A 133 -25.34 10.75 -1.51
N GLY A 134 -24.48 10.82 -2.55
CA GLY A 134 -24.69 11.66 -3.72
C GLY A 134 -24.45 13.16 -3.53
N ALA A 135 -24.09 13.62 -2.32
CA ALA A 135 -23.79 15.03 -2.06
C ALA A 135 -22.42 15.44 -2.62
N GLU A 136 -21.44 14.54 -2.55
CA GLU A 136 -20.06 14.80 -2.94
C GLU A 136 -19.49 13.72 -3.86
N ALA A 137 -18.68 14.17 -4.82
CA ALA A 137 -17.91 13.33 -5.71
C ALA A 137 -16.58 14.00 -6.02
N GLU A 138 -15.54 13.18 -6.16
CA GLU A 138 -14.23 13.58 -6.62
C GLU A 138 -14.13 13.33 -8.13
N VAL A 139 -13.54 14.30 -8.84
CA VAL A 139 -13.31 14.20 -10.27
C VAL A 139 -11.84 14.43 -10.57
N ASP A 140 -11.26 13.51 -11.35
CA ASP A 140 -9.86 13.59 -11.79
C ASP A 140 -9.75 13.29 -13.29
N LEU A 141 -8.72 13.83 -13.92
CA LEU A 141 -8.36 13.63 -15.33
C LEU A 141 -6.90 13.22 -15.40
N GLY A 142 -6.67 11.91 -15.28
CA GLY A 142 -5.33 11.33 -15.33
C GLY A 142 -4.87 11.07 -16.76
N GLU A 143 -3.58 11.31 -17.06
CA GLU A 143 -3.00 10.90 -18.34
C GLU A 143 -2.85 9.38 -18.43
N VAL A 144 -3.24 8.81 -19.56
CA VAL A 144 -3.08 7.39 -19.88
C VAL A 144 -2.55 7.22 -21.30
N TYR A 145 -1.85 6.12 -21.57
CA TYR A 145 -1.48 5.73 -22.92
C TYR A 145 -2.35 4.57 -23.37
N VAL A 146 -2.99 4.72 -24.53
CA VAL A 146 -3.78 3.67 -25.19
C VAL A 146 -3.19 3.36 -26.55
N ILE A 147 -3.40 2.13 -27.04
CA ILE A 147 -3.00 1.75 -28.39
C ILE A 147 -4.23 1.93 -29.29
N LEU A 148 -4.18 2.91 -30.19
CA LEU A 148 -5.21 3.16 -31.20
C LEU A 148 -4.62 2.80 -32.56
N ASP A 149 -5.21 1.83 -33.25
CA ASP A 149 -4.74 1.33 -34.55
C ASP A 149 -3.23 0.99 -34.58
N GLY A 150 -2.73 0.40 -33.49
CA GLY A 150 -1.33 0.03 -33.35
C GLY A 150 -0.39 1.18 -32.92
N VAL A 151 -0.89 2.41 -32.83
CA VAL A 151 -0.11 3.59 -32.40
C VAL A 151 -0.34 3.86 -30.92
N LYS A 152 0.76 4.08 -30.18
CA LYS A 152 0.71 4.46 -28.77
C LYS A 152 0.34 5.94 -28.64
N THR A 153 -0.90 6.22 -28.24
CA THR A 153 -1.48 7.56 -28.17
C THR A 153 -1.70 7.97 -26.72
N LYS A 154 -1.31 9.21 -26.38
CA LYS A 154 -1.64 9.80 -25.07
C LYS A 154 -3.11 10.23 -25.08
N CYS A 155 -3.83 9.86 -24.04
CA CYS A 155 -5.22 10.21 -23.80
C CYS A 155 -5.40 10.60 -22.32
N HIS A 156 -6.60 11.03 -21.97
CA HIS A 156 -6.96 11.45 -20.63
C HIS A 156 -8.12 10.59 -20.11
N MET A 157 -7.93 9.95 -18.98
CA MET A 157 -8.95 9.17 -18.30
C MET A 157 -9.67 10.08 -17.29
N PHE A 158 -10.90 10.42 -17.63
CA PHE A 158 -11.86 11.01 -16.70
C PHE A 158 -12.28 9.96 -15.66
N VAL A 159 -12.18 10.33 -14.39
CA VAL A 159 -12.56 9.53 -13.23
C VAL A 159 -13.55 10.35 -12.42
N TYR A 160 -14.78 9.86 -12.28
CA TYR A 160 -15.78 10.43 -11.38
C TYR A 160 -16.07 9.43 -10.28
N ARG A 161 -15.85 9.77 -9.02
CA ARG A 161 -15.99 8.87 -7.87
C ARG A 161 -16.86 9.50 -6.78
N LEU A 162 -17.93 8.81 -6.40
CA LEU A 162 -18.79 9.24 -5.29
C LEU A 162 -18.09 9.05 -3.94
N SER A 163 -18.04 10.11 -3.11
CA SER A 163 -17.29 10.10 -1.85
C SER A 163 -17.88 9.14 -0.81
N HIS A 164 -19.22 9.06 -0.74
CA HIS A 164 -19.92 8.16 0.20
C HIS A 164 -19.76 6.67 -0.15
N SER A 165 -20.03 6.29 -1.41
CA SER A 165 -20.10 4.87 -1.81
C SER A 165 -18.80 4.33 -2.42
N GLY A 166 -17.88 5.22 -2.78
CA GLY A 166 -16.68 4.88 -3.54
C GLY A 166 -16.95 4.43 -4.98
N LYS A 167 -18.22 4.41 -5.43
CA LYS A 167 -18.59 4.03 -6.80
C LYS A 167 -17.97 5.01 -7.78
N ALA A 168 -17.32 4.48 -8.81
CA ALA A 168 -16.65 5.28 -9.82
C ALA A 168 -17.12 4.98 -11.25
N ILE A 169 -17.04 6.00 -12.09
CA ILE A 169 -17.26 5.93 -13.54
C ILE A 169 -15.98 6.43 -14.20
N HIS A 170 -15.51 5.69 -15.19
CA HIS A 170 -14.29 6.00 -15.93
C HIS A 170 -14.59 6.14 -17.42
N ARG A 171 -14.00 7.14 -18.07
CA ARG A 171 -14.06 7.31 -19.52
C ARG A 171 -12.75 7.88 -20.05
N VAL A 172 -12.34 7.43 -21.22
CA VAL A 172 -11.09 7.88 -21.85
C VAL A 172 -11.43 8.82 -23.00
N TYR A 173 -10.78 9.98 -23.02
CA TYR A 173 -10.91 11.00 -24.03
C TYR A 173 -9.55 11.30 -24.67
N PRO A 174 -9.51 11.69 -25.95
CA PRO A 174 -8.27 12.09 -26.60
C PRO A 174 -7.69 13.41 -26.04
N THR A 175 -8.51 14.21 -25.34
CA THR A 175 -8.12 15.51 -24.78
C THR A 175 -8.53 15.63 -23.31
N GLY A 176 -7.83 16.47 -22.55
CA GLY A 176 -8.21 16.86 -21.18
C GLY A 176 -8.95 18.19 -21.15
N GLY A 177 -9.57 18.60 -22.27
CA GLY A 177 -10.25 19.89 -22.40
C GLY A 177 -11.60 19.95 -21.69
N GLN A 178 -12.20 21.14 -21.68
CA GLN A 178 -13.49 21.38 -21.01
C GLN A 178 -14.63 20.52 -21.58
N GLU A 179 -14.63 20.23 -22.88
CA GLU A 179 -15.63 19.35 -23.51
C GLU A 179 -15.60 17.94 -22.92
N ALA A 180 -14.41 17.34 -22.80
CA ALA A 180 -14.22 16.02 -22.19
C ALA A 180 -14.63 16.00 -20.71
N PHE A 181 -14.37 17.10 -19.99
CA PHE A 181 -14.81 17.26 -18.60
C PHE A 181 -16.34 17.29 -18.49
N LEU A 182 -17.03 18.10 -19.29
CA LEU A 182 -18.49 18.23 -19.27
C LEU A 182 -19.19 16.95 -19.75
N GLU A 183 -18.71 16.35 -20.84
CA GLU A 183 -19.25 15.07 -21.34
C GLU A 183 -19.08 13.96 -20.30
N GLY A 184 -17.93 13.92 -19.60
CA GLY A 184 -17.69 13.01 -18.49
C GLY A 184 -18.76 13.11 -17.39
N HIS A 185 -19.19 14.32 -17.04
CA HIS A 185 -20.26 14.54 -16.05
C HIS A 185 -21.62 14.09 -16.55
N ILE A 186 -21.98 14.44 -17.80
CA ILE A 186 -23.24 14.01 -18.40
C ILE A 186 -23.36 12.47 -18.35
N GLU A 187 -22.27 11.79 -18.67
CA GLU A 187 -22.22 10.33 -18.64
C GLU A 187 -22.22 9.76 -17.23
N ALA A 188 -21.60 10.45 -16.27
CA ALA A 188 -21.61 10.05 -14.87
C ALA A 188 -23.02 10.12 -14.23
N PHE A 189 -23.79 11.15 -14.59
CA PHE A 189 -25.17 11.33 -14.13
C PHE A 189 -26.19 10.48 -14.89
N HIS A 190 -25.79 9.86 -16.00
CA HIS A 190 -26.70 9.06 -16.81
C HIS A 190 -27.25 7.84 -16.00
N PRO A 191 -28.57 7.72 -15.79
CA PRO A 191 -29.16 6.73 -14.87
C PRO A 191 -28.78 5.29 -15.18
N ALA A 192 -28.61 4.93 -16.46
CA ALA A 192 -28.21 3.58 -16.85
C ALA A 192 -26.78 3.21 -16.44
N ARG A 193 -25.86 4.18 -16.38
CA ARG A 193 -24.47 3.99 -15.95
C ARG A 193 -24.33 4.17 -14.43
N ASN A 194 -25.28 4.88 -13.82
CA ASN A 194 -25.38 5.03 -12.37
C ASN A 194 -26.26 3.95 -11.67
N ARG A 195 -26.62 2.84 -12.33
CA ARG A 195 -27.16 1.67 -11.61
C ARG A 195 -26.05 0.91 -10.89
N SER A 196 -26.31 0.45 -9.69
CA SER A 196 -25.42 -0.43 -8.93
C SER A 196 -25.41 -1.82 -9.56
N ALA A 197 -24.37 -2.16 -10.33
CA ALA A 197 -23.90 -3.54 -10.49
C ALA A 197 -22.67 -3.66 -11.40
N GLN A 198 -21.65 -4.31 -10.85
CA GLN A 198 -20.54 -5.02 -11.49
C GLN A 198 -19.37 -4.17 -12.01
N HIS A 199 -18.32 -4.12 -11.19
CA HIS A 199 -16.93 -4.08 -11.66
C HIS A 199 -16.75 -5.18 -12.71
N ARG A 200 -16.88 -4.86 -13.99
CA ARG A 200 -16.35 -5.72 -15.05
C ARG A 200 -14.86 -5.44 -15.11
N ALA A 201 -14.10 -6.33 -14.49
CA ALA A 201 -12.69 -6.48 -14.78
C ALA A 201 -12.54 -6.54 -16.31
N TRP A 202 -11.74 -5.62 -16.86
CA TRP A 202 -11.27 -5.69 -18.23
C TRP A 202 -10.29 -6.86 -18.34
N THR A 203 -10.80 -8.08 -18.49
CA THR A 203 -9.98 -9.25 -18.83
C THR A 203 -10.58 -9.99 -20.03
N ARG A 204 -9.78 -10.01 -21.10
CA ARG A 204 -9.82 -10.86 -22.31
C ARG A 204 -11.07 -10.77 -23.20
N THR A 205 -10.95 -9.93 -24.22
CA THR A 205 -11.65 -10.08 -25.48
C THR A 205 -11.33 -11.44 -26.13
N SER A 206 -12.41 -12.13 -26.45
CA SER A 206 -12.60 -13.33 -27.26
C SER A 206 -11.54 -13.64 -28.34
N ARG A 207 -11.00 -14.87 -28.31
CA ARG A 207 -10.63 -15.60 -29.53
C ARG A 207 -11.83 -16.48 -29.93
N ARG A 208 -12.60 -16.04 -30.91
CA ARG A 208 -13.41 -16.90 -31.80
C ARG A 208 -12.71 -16.84 -33.17
N SER A 209 -11.99 -17.89 -33.53
CA SER A 209 -12.43 -18.92 -34.47
C SER A 209 -12.77 -18.37 -35.86
N THR A 210 -11.75 -18.07 -36.64
CA THR A 210 -11.84 -18.09 -38.11
C THR A 210 -11.21 -19.39 -38.59
N ARG A 211 -12.05 -20.26 -39.16
CA ARG A 211 -11.64 -21.38 -40.00
C ARG A 211 -10.99 -20.79 -41.25
N CYS A 212 -9.78 -21.23 -41.58
CA CYS A 212 -9.30 -21.18 -42.95
C CYS A 212 -9.40 -22.60 -43.51
N SER A 213 -10.25 -22.77 -44.51
CA SER A 213 -10.20 -23.90 -45.43
C SER A 213 -8.96 -23.76 -46.33
N PRO A 214 -8.38 -24.88 -46.81
CA PRO A 214 -7.17 -24.87 -47.63
C PRO A 214 -7.52 -24.66 -49.11
N MET A 215 -6.67 -23.93 -49.84
CA MET A 215 -6.62 -24.01 -51.29
C MET A 215 -5.16 -23.92 -51.75
N THR A 216 -4.73 -25.06 -52.31
CA THR A 216 -3.62 -25.34 -53.25
C THR A 216 -2.23 -24.82 -52.94
#